data_AF-R7SLZ6-F1
#
_entry.id   AF-R7SLZ6-F1
#
_cell.length_a   1.000
_cell.length_b   1.000
_cell.length_c   1.000
_cell.angle_alpha   90.00
_cell.angle_beta   90.00
_cell.angle_gamma   90.00
#
_symmetry.space_group_name_H-M   'P 1'
#
loop_
_entity.id
_entity.type
_entity.pdbx_description
1 polymer ?
#
loop_
_entity_poly.entity_id
_entity_poly.type
_entity_poly.pdbx_seq_one_letter_code
_entity_poly.pdbx_strand_id
1 'polypeptide(L)'
;MSITPKPEPEDTPLPPRPAPDAKAKQAALKAHAEYRRAQAWAIARWPLEKRVVPRRARVHLPRTYLARHGSDVRVVHAGADLNQFVHGHYCEEVDAARGARKLAAGDAEGVLARRHEYLGPDPRVVGYWVDAEGDYHVKFYDTFLGDQWMDDRKWKFDVRMDEDGKWVDVDD
;
A
#
# COMPACT_ATOMS: atom_id res chain seq x y z
N MET A 1 -14.97 69.63 -0.91
CA MET A 1 -14.45 68.63 0.04
C MET A 1 -13.92 67.47 -0.78
N SER A 2 -12.60 67.39 -0.95
CA SER A 2 -11.91 66.37 -1.74
C SER A 2 -11.69 65.13 -0.87
N ILE A 3 -12.33 64.02 -1.22
CA ILE A 3 -12.20 62.73 -0.55
C ILE A 3 -10.91 62.07 -1.03
N THR A 4 -9.91 61.97 -0.17
CA THR A 4 -8.68 61.21 -0.44
C THR A 4 -9.01 59.71 -0.37
N PRO A 5 -8.73 58.92 -1.40
CA PRO A 5 -8.95 57.47 -1.35
C PRO A 5 -7.99 56.83 -0.35
N LYS A 6 -8.54 55.93 0.48
CA LYS A 6 -7.81 55.12 1.46
C LYS A 6 -6.81 54.23 0.71
N PRO A 7 -5.52 54.18 1.11
CA PRO A 7 -4.55 53.30 0.46
C PRO A 7 -4.96 51.83 0.67
N GLU A 8 -5.03 51.09 -0.43
CA GLU A 8 -5.19 49.63 -0.38
C GLU A 8 -3.99 49.00 0.33
N PRO A 9 -4.20 47.93 1.13
CA PRO A 9 -3.11 47.24 1.79
C PRO A 9 -2.16 46.65 0.74
N GLU A 10 -0.89 47.04 0.79
CA GLU A 10 0.14 46.43 -0.05
C GLU A 10 0.24 44.92 0.27
N ASP A 11 0.20 44.11 -0.78
CA ASP A 11 0.39 42.67 -0.72
C ASP A 11 1.82 42.40 -0.23
N THR A 12 1.97 42.14 1.07
CA THR A 12 3.25 41.74 1.67
C THR A 12 3.76 40.52 0.91
N PRO A 13 4.93 40.59 0.24
CA PRO A 13 5.46 39.43 -0.47
C PRO A 13 5.67 38.29 0.53
N LEU A 14 4.99 37.16 0.28
CA LEU A 14 5.15 35.95 1.07
C LEU A 14 6.66 35.60 1.14
N PRO A 15 7.15 35.15 2.30
CA PRO A 15 8.55 34.78 2.45
C PRO A 15 8.94 33.74 1.39
N PRO A 16 10.16 33.83 0.83
CA PRO A 16 10.61 32.88 -0.19
C PRO A 16 10.53 31.47 0.37
N ARG A 17 9.90 30.57 -0.40
CA ARG A 17 9.78 29.15 -0.02
C ARG A 17 11.18 28.61 0.28
N PRO A 18 11.38 27.87 1.39
CA PRO A 18 12.64 27.22 1.64
C PRO A 18 12.95 26.30 0.46
N ALA A 19 14.09 26.49 -0.18
CA ALA A 19 14.53 25.62 -1.26
C ALA A 19 14.63 24.18 -0.72
N PRO A 20 14.22 23.15 -1.50
CA PRO A 20 14.27 21.77 -1.04
C PRO A 20 15.72 21.36 -0.81
N ASP A 21 16.14 21.32 0.45
CA ASP A 21 17.41 20.74 0.84
C ASP A 21 17.35 19.22 0.60
N ALA A 22 18.23 18.71 -0.25
CA ALA A 22 18.31 17.28 -0.57
C ALA A 22 18.49 16.41 0.68
N LYS A 23 19.17 16.93 1.72
CA LYS A 23 19.34 16.24 2.99
C LYS A 23 18.03 16.17 3.78
N ALA A 24 17.24 17.25 3.78
CA ALA A 24 15.92 17.27 4.39
C ALA A 24 14.95 16.32 3.67
N LYS A 25 15.01 16.27 2.32
CA LYS A 25 14.23 15.29 1.54
C LYS A 25 14.56 13.85 1.91
N GLN A 26 15.85 13.51 2.01
CA GLN A 26 16.27 12.15 2.38
C GLN A 26 15.87 11.78 3.81
N ALA A 27 15.99 12.71 4.76
CA ALA A 27 15.56 12.49 6.14
C ALA A 27 14.04 12.27 6.24
N ALA A 28 13.26 13.09 5.53
CA ALA A 28 11.81 12.92 5.45
C ALA A 28 11.44 11.58 4.81
N LEU A 29 12.05 11.22 3.67
CA LEU A 29 11.81 9.94 3.01
C LEU A 29 12.08 8.75 3.94
N LYS A 30 13.18 8.80 4.71
CA LYS A 30 13.49 7.75 5.68
C LYS A 30 12.45 7.68 6.79
N ALA A 31 12.06 8.82 7.37
CA ALA A 31 11.07 8.87 8.45
C ALA A 31 9.70 8.34 7.99
N HIS A 32 9.26 8.74 6.79
CA HIS A 32 8.01 8.27 6.20
C HIS A 32 8.07 6.76 5.87
N ALA A 33 9.19 6.28 5.31
CA ALA A 33 9.37 4.87 5.05
C ALA A 33 9.32 4.03 6.34
N GLU A 34 9.98 4.49 7.41
CA GLU A 34 9.94 3.83 8.72
C GLU A 34 8.53 3.83 9.31
N TYR A 35 7.82 4.96 9.24
CA TYR A 35 6.44 5.08 9.71
C TYR A 35 5.51 4.11 8.97
N ARG A 36 5.55 4.09 7.64
CA ARG A 36 4.72 3.20 6.82
C ARG A 36 5.04 1.72 7.06
N ARG A 37 6.30 1.37 7.28
CA ARG A 37 6.70 0.00 7.67
C ARG A 37 6.22 -0.36 9.07
N ALA A 38 6.18 0.59 10.00
CA ALA A 38 5.65 0.38 11.34
C ALA A 38 4.12 0.16 11.34
N GLN A 39 3.40 0.82 10.43
CA GLN A 39 1.96 0.61 10.22
C GLN A 39 1.62 -0.67 9.43
N ALA A 40 2.60 -1.24 8.72
CA ALA A 40 2.37 -2.43 7.92
C ALA A 40 2.03 -3.63 8.83
N TRP A 41 0.86 -4.21 8.62
CA TRP A 41 0.38 -5.35 9.40
C TRP A 41 0.73 -6.66 8.70
N ALA A 42 1.15 -7.66 9.49
CA ALA A 42 1.49 -8.99 8.97
C ALA A 42 0.22 -9.71 8.50
N ILE A 43 0.23 -10.22 7.27
CA ILE A 43 -0.98 -10.76 6.65
C ILE A 43 -1.50 -12.02 7.35
N ALA A 44 -0.61 -12.75 8.02
CA ALA A 44 -0.92 -13.91 8.83
C ALA A 44 -1.62 -13.57 10.16
N ARG A 45 -1.73 -12.28 10.50
CA ARG A 45 -2.39 -11.79 11.72
C ARG A 45 -3.65 -11.01 11.37
N TRP A 46 -4.64 -11.11 12.25
CA TRP A 46 -5.90 -10.38 12.08
C TRP A 46 -5.65 -8.86 12.03
N PRO A 47 -6.20 -8.15 11.03
CA PRO A 47 -6.01 -6.71 10.90
C PRO A 47 -6.75 -5.96 12.02
N LEU A 48 -6.06 -5.00 12.65
CA LEU A 48 -6.63 -4.16 13.70
C LEU A 48 -7.31 -2.90 13.14
N GLU A 49 -6.79 -2.38 12.02
CA GLU A 49 -7.36 -1.22 11.37
C GLU A 49 -8.47 -1.63 10.41
N LYS A 50 -9.55 -0.86 10.36
CA LYS A 50 -10.64 -1.05 9.40
C LYS A 50 -10.46 -0.10 8.23
N ARG A 51 -10.59 -0.61 7.01
CA ARG A 51 -10.57 0.23 5.80
C ARG A 51 -11.81 -0.04 4.98
N VAL A 52 -12.83 0.79 5.19
CA VAL A 52 -14.13 0.65 4.53
C VAL A 52 -14.05 1.17 3.09
N VAL A 53 -14.47 0.34 2.15
CA VAL A 53 -14.53 0.73 0.73
C VAL A 53 -15.78 1.60 0.50
N PRO A 54 -15.64 2.83 -0.04
CA PRO A 54 -16.79 3.74 -0.19
C PRO A 54 -17.71 3.35 -1.35
N ARG A 55 -17.19 2.72 -2.39
CA ARG A 55 -17.92 2.31 -3.60
C ARG A 55 -17.61 0.87 -3.98
N ARG A 56 -18.43 0.25 -4.83
CA ARG A 56 -18.08 -1.05 -5.41
C ARG A 56 -16.77 -0.90 -6.20
N ALA A 57 -15.83 -1.80 -5.95
CA ALA A 57 -14.51 -1.79 -6.60
C ALA A 57 -14.01 -3.21 -6.80
N ARG A 58 -13.04 -3.41 -7.69
CA ARG A 58 -12.29 -4.67 -7.76
C ARG A 58 -11.03 -4.54 -6.92
N VAL A 59 -10.56 -5.67 -6.40
CA VAL A 59 -9.34 -5.78 -5.60
C VAL A 59 -8.44 -6.80 -6.29
N HIS A 60 -7.23 -6.38 -6.60
CA HIS A 60 -6.18 -7.20 -7.18
C HIS A 60 -5.41 -7.89 -6.06
N LEU A 61 -5.46 -9.22 -6.07
CA LEU A 61 -4.88 -10.09 -5.05
C LEU A 61 -3.82 -10.98 -5.72
N PRO A 62 -2.55 -10.54 -5.77
CA PRO A 62 -1.45 -11.35 -6.29
C PRO A 62 -1.42 -12.75 -5.65
N ARG A 63 -1.23 -13.79 -6.47
CA ARG A 63 -1.15 -15.17 -5.96
C ARG A 63 0.21 -15.50 -5.36
N THR A 64 1.25 -14.83 -5.84
CA THR A 64 2.65 -15.06 -5.44
C THR A 64 3.40 -13.73 -5.36
N TYR A 65 4.59 -13.75 -4.77
CA TYR A 65 5.52 -12.62 -4.81
C TYR A 65 5.69 -12.09 -6.24
N LEU A 66 5.54 -10.77 -6.41
CA LEU A 66 5.56 -10.07 -7.70
C LEU A 66 4.55 -10.62 -8.73
N ALA A 67 3.42 -11.15 -8.26
CA ALA A 67 2.33 -11.68 -9.09
C ALA A 67 2.79 -12.61 -10.25
N ARG A 68 3.90 -13.34 -10.08
CA ARG A 68 4.50 -14.19 -11.13
C ARG A 68 3.53 -15.24 -11.67
N HIS A 69 2.61 -15.71 -10.84
CA HIS A 69 1.57 -16.67 -11.21
C HIS A 69 0.18 -16.03 -11.37
N GLY A 70 0.15 -14.71 -11.60
CA GLY A 70 -1.05 -13.90 -11.78
C GLY A 70 -1.63 -13.35 -10.47
N SER A 71 -2.73 -12.63 -10.63
CA SER A 71 -3.51 -12.04 -9.55
C SER A 71 -4.97 -12.49 -9.65
N ASP A 72 -5.58 -12.82 -8.52
CA ASP A 72 -7.02 -12.99 -8.42
C ASP A 72 -7.67 -11.61 -8.37
N VAL A 73 -8.65 -11.36 -9.23
CA VAL A 73 -9.44 -10.13 -9.20
C VAL A 73 -10.78 -10.45 -8.54
N ARG A 74 -11.05 -9.81 -7.41
CA ARG A 74 -12.30 -10.02 -6.66
C ARG A 74 -13.06 -8.72 -6.50
N VAL A 75 -14.38 -8.79 -6.54
CA VAL A 75 -15.26 -7.63 -6.37
C VAL A 75 -15.54 -7.46 -4.89
N VAL A 76 -15.36 -6.23 -4.40
CA VAL A 76 -15.74 -5.81 -3.05
C VAL A 76 -16.85 -4.76 -3.16
N HIS A 77 -17.86 -4.92 -2.33
CA HIS A 77 -19.03 -4.03 -2.30
C HIS A 77 -18.76 -2.81 -1.40
N ALA A 78 -19.48 -1.73 -1.66
CA ALA A 78 -19.45 -0.55 -0.80
C ALA A 78 -19.81 -0.93 0.65
N GLY A 79 -19.09 -0.37 1.62
CA GLY A 79 -19.26 -0.65 3.05
C GLY A 79 -18.47 -1.85 3.57
N ALA A 80 -17.85 -2.66 2.71
CA ALA A 80 -17.02 -3.78 3.15
C ALA A 80 -15.66 -3.32 3.68
N ASP A 81 -15.11 -4.06 4.66
CA ASP A 81 -13.77 -3.84 5.20
C ASP A 81 -12.71 -4.54 4.35
N LEU A 82 -11.90 -3.74 3.67
CA LEU A 82 -10.87 -4.21 2.75
C LEU A 82 -9.79 -5.01 3.47
N ASN A 83 -9.39 -4.62 4.68
CA ASN A 83 -8.35 -5.33 5.42
C ASN A 83 -8.79 -6.74 5.79
N GLN A 84 -10.01 -6.88 6.31
CA GLN A 84 -10.57 -8.19 6.64
C GLN A 84 -10.78 -9.04 5.38
N PHE A 85 -11.21 -8.43 4.28
CA PHE A 85 -11.37 -9.11 3.01
C PHE A 85 -10.03 -9.68 2.49
N VAL A 86 -8.97 -8.87 2.50
CA VAL A 86 -7.63 -9.30 2.09
C VAL A 86 -7.07 -10.37 3.03
N HIS A 87 -7.18 -10.17 4.35
CA HIS A 87 -6.77 -11.18 5.34
C HIS A 87 -7.50 -12.51 5.11
N GLY A 88 -8.83 -12.46 4.94
CA GLY A 88 -9.64 -13.65 4.68
C GLY A 88 -9.16 -14.41 3.45
N HIS A 89 -8.97 -13.70 2.32
CA HIS A 89 -8.46 -14.31 1.10
C HIS A 89 -7.11 -15.01 1.30
N TYR A 90 -6.16 -14.35 1.96
CA TYR A 90 -4.81 -14.87 2.07
C TYR A 90 -4.59 -15.89 3.19
N CYS A 91 -5.51 -15.96 4.14
CA CYS A 91 -5.55 -17.01 5.16
C CYS A 91 -6.31 -18.27 4.71
N GLU A 92 -6.99 -18.24 3.54
CA GLU A 92 -7.54 -19.45 2.93
C GLU A 92 -6.42 -20.47 2.65
N GLU A 93 -6.71 -21.72 3.01
CA GLU A 93 -5.90 -22.88 2.66
C GLU A 93 -6.05 -23.16 1.17
N VAL A 94 -4.93 -23.39 0.50
CA VAL A 94 -4.95 -23.80 -0.91
C VAL A 94 -5.14 -25.31 -0.94
N ASP A 95 -6.32 -25.78 -1.35
CA ASP A 95 -6.54 -27.20 -1.62
C ASP A 95 -5.50 -27.69 -2.64
N ALA A 96 -4.53 -28.48 -2.16
CA ALA A 96 -3.50 -29.12 -2.98
C ALA A 96 -4.11 -29.98 -4.12
N ALA A 97 -5.38 -30.36 -4.00
CA ALA A 97 -6.13 -31.14 -4.98
C ALA A 97 -6.33 -30.44 -6.34
N ARG A 98 -6.32 -29.10 -6.40
CA ARG A 98 -6.56 -28.38 -7.68
C ARG A 98 -5.29 -28.08 -8.49
N GLY A 99 -4.12 -28.25 -7.86
CA GLY A 99 -2.81 -27.98 -8.46
C GLY A 99 -1.89 -29.20 -8.58
N ALA A 100 -2.33 -30.38 -8.10
CA ALA A 100 -1.57 -31.64 -8.16
C ALA A 100 -1.44 -32.19 -9.60
N ARG A 101 -0.73 -31.45 -10.45
CA ARG A 101 0.00 -32.03 -11.57
C ARG A 101 1.49 -31.88 -11.26
N LYS A 102 2.05 -32.93 -10.65
CA LYS A 102 3.48 -33.22 -10.43
C LYS A 102 4.22 -32.33 -9.41
N LEU A 103 4.03 -32.61 -8.12
CA LEU A 103 5.15 -32.67 -7.17
C LEU A 103 4.99 -33.99 -6.39
N ALA A 104 6.10 -34.71 -6.25
CA ALA A 104 6.12 -36.14 -5.95
C ALA A 104 5.51 -36.49 -4.59
N ALA A 105 4.89 -37.67 -4.54
CA ALA A 105 4.41 -38.32 -3.34
C ALA A 105 5.58 -38.50 -2.33
N GLY A 106 5.57 -37.71 -1.26
CA GLY A 106 6.60 -37.71 -0.23
C GLY A 106 6.17 -36.98 1.05
N ASP A 107 5.37 -35.92 0.94
CA ASP A 107 4.89 -35.15 2.11
C ASP A 107 3.53 -35.67 2.59
N ALA A 108 3.56 -36.78 3.32
CA ALA A 108 2.39 -37.39 3.98
C ALA A 108 2.11 -36.80 5.38
N GLU A 109 2.39 -35.51 5.57
CA GLU A 109 1.79 -34.68 6.62
C GLU A 109 1.22 -33.46 5.91
N GLY A 110 -0.10 -33.46 5.70
CA GLY A 110 -0.80 -32.45 4.91
C GLY A 110 -0.83 -31.08 5.59
N VAL A 111 0.30 -30.39 5.66
CA VAL A 111 0.34 -28.97 5.95
C VAL A 111 -0.20 -28.26 4.72
N LEU A 112 -1.49 -27.93 4.75
CA LEU A 112 -2.10 -27.12 3.71
C LEU A 112 -1.48 -25.72 3.76
N ALA A 113 -0.67 -25.40 2.76
CA ALA A 113 -0.07 -24.08 2.64
C ALA A 113 -1.16 -23.03 2.46
N ARG A 114 -1.10 -21.97 3.24
CA ARG A 114 -2.00 -20.82 3.09
C ARG A 114 -1.51 -19.92 1.96
N ARG A 115 -2.43 -19.23 1.29
CA ARG A 115 -2.07 -18.38 0.13
C ARG A 115 -0.98 -17.35 0.42
N HIS A 116 -0.95 -16.79 1.64
CA HIS A 116 0.08 -15.80 1.99
C HIS A 116 1.50 -16.35 2.00
N GLU A 117 1.70 -17.65 2.20
CA GLU A 117 3.04 -18.26 2.23
C GLU A 117 3.76 -18.13 0.88
N TYR A 118 3.00 -17.94 -0.22
CA TYR A 118 3.56 -17.72 -1.54
C TYR A 118 3.90 -16.26 -1.85
N LEU A 119 3.55 -15.32 -0.97
CA LEU A 119 3.81 -13.89 -1.14
C LEU A 119 5.23 -13.48 -0.69
N GLY A 120 5.88 -14.34 0.10
CA GLY A 120 7.18 -14.09 0.68
C GLY A 120 7.30 -14.70 2.08
N PRO A 121 8.49 -14.64 2.68
CA PRO A 121 8.76 -15.13 4.03
C PRO A 121 8.10 -14.32 5.18
N ASP A 122 7.96 -12.99 5.08
CA ASP A 122 7.17 -12.18 6.04
C ASP A 122 6.37 -11.08 5.32
N PRO A 123 5.30 -11.44 4.58
CA PRO A 123 4.52 -10.50 3.80
C PRO A 123 3.62 -9.65 4.70
N ARG A 124 3.78 -8.33 4.62
CA ARG A 124 2.97 -7.35 5.32
C ARG A 124 2.23 -6.45 4.35
N VAL A 125 1.02 -6.05 4.72
CA VAL A 125 0.23 -5.09 3.96
C VAL A 125 0.50 -3.70 4.50
N VAL A 126 1.05 -2.83 3.65
CA VAL A 126 1.35 -1.43 3.95
C VAL A 126 0.14 -0.54 3.69
N GLY A 127 -0.67 -0.90 2.70
CA GLY A 127 -1.83 -0.14 2.29
C GLY A 127 -2.34 -0.56 0.92
N TYR A 128 -3.09 0.35 0.29
CA TYR A 128 -3.72 0.10 -0.99
C TYR A 128 -3.52 1.31 -1.90
N TRP A 129 -3.17 1.02 -3.14
CA TRP A 129 -3.24 1.97 -4.23
C TRP A 129 -4.60 1.84 -4.93
N VAL A 130 -5.14 2.95 -5.42
CA VAL A 130 -6.38 2.97 -6.19
C VAL A 130 -6.04 3.45 -7.59
N ASP A 131 -6.32 2.64 -8.58
CA ASP A 131 -6.07 3.00 -9.97
C ASP A 131 -7.11 4.02 -10.52
N ALA A 132 -6.94 4.42 -11.78
CA ALA A 132 -7.86 5.34 -12.44
C ALA A 132 -9.28 4.75 -12.63
N GLU A 133 -9.41 3.43 -12.72
CA GLU A 133 -10.69 2.73 -12.82
C GLU A 133 -11.40 2.61 -11.45
N GLY A 134 -10.67 2.85 -10.36
CA GLY A 134 -11.15 2.75 -8.99
C GLY A 134 -10.90 1.39 -8.34
N ASP A 135 -10.05 0.57 -8.93
CA ASP A 135 -9.64 -0.73 -8.41
C ASP A 135 -8.51 -0.61 -7.40
N TYR A 136 -8.54 -1.49 -6.41
CA TYR A 136 -7.59 -1.53 -5.31
C TYR A 136 -6.48 -2.52 -5.60
N HIS A 137 -5.24 -2.05 -5.52
CA HIS A 137 -4.04 -2.85 -5.58
C HIS A 137 -3.38 -2.87 -4.21
N VAL A 138 -3.03 -4.07 -3.71
CA VAL A 138 -2.45 -4.21 -2.39
C VAL A 138 -0.95 -3.87 -2.44
N LYS A 139 -0.53 -2.94 -1.58
CA LYS A 139 0.89 -2.61 -1.38
C LYS A 139 1.48 -3.51 -0.32
N PHE A 140 2.45 -4.34 -0.70
CA PHE A 140 3.14 -5.24 0.20
C PHE A 140 4.51 -4.72 0.61
N TYR A 141 4.93 -5.09 1.81
CA TYR A 141 6.29 -5.00 2.31
C TYR A 141 6.68 -6.33 2.94
N ASP A 142 7.78 -6.91 2.48
CA ASP A 142 8.35 -8.10 3.11
C ASP A 142 9.50 -7.68 4.02
N THR A 143 9.37 -7.92 5.33
CA THR A 143 10.40 -7.45 6.29
C THR A 143 11.69 -8.25 6.20
N PHE A 144 11.61 -9.51 5.79
CA PHE A 144 12.75 -10.40 5.70
C PHE A 144 13.56 -10.11 4.43
N LEU A 145 12.90 -9.84 3.30
CA LEU A 145 13.54 -9.43 2.06
C LEU A 145 13.88 -7.93 2.04
N GLY A 146 13.24 -7.11 2.89
CA GLY A 146 13.36 -5.66 2.88
C GLY A 146 12.75 -5.00 1.64
N ASP A 147 11.92 -5.74 0.91
CA ASP A 147 11.40 -5.36 -0.40
C ASP A 147 9.95 -4.86 -0.31
N GLN A 148 9.64 -3.86 -1.13
CA GLN A 148 8.30 -3.31 -1.28
C GLN A 148 7.80 -3.55 -2.69
N TRP A 149 6.60 -4.09 -2.80
CA TRP A 149 6.06 -4.49 -4.09
C TRP A 149 4.54 -4.38 -4.15
N MET A 150 4.03 -4.30 -5.37
CA MET A 150 2.62 -4.18 -5.71
C MET A 150 2.46 -4.79 -7.11
N ASP A 151 1.53 -5.72 -7.25
CA ASP A 151 1.37 -6.52 -8.47
C ASP A 151 2.69 -7.16 -8.93
N ASP A 152 3.18 -6.82 -10.13
CA ASP A 152 4.39 -7.35 -10.76
C ASP A 152 5.63 -6.45 -10.59
N ARG A 153 5.48 -5.33 -9.88
CA ARG A 153 6.52 -4.30 -9.77
C ARG A 153 6.94 -4.04 -8.33
N LYS A 154 8.22 -3.69 -8.18
CA LYS A 154 8.72 -3.08 -6.94
C LYS A 154 8.38 -1.59 -6.95
N TRP A 155 8.01 -1.06 -5.80
CA TRP A 155 7.77 0.37 -5.62
C TRP A 155 8.63 0.92 -4.48
N LYS A 156 8.77 2.24 -4.41
CA LYS A 156 9.50 2.93 -3.35
C LYS A 156 8.66 4.08 -2.83
N PHE A 157 8.82 4.42 -1.56
CA PHE A 157 8.30 5.66 -1.03
C PHE A 157 8.98 6.85 -1.72
N ASP A 158 8.19 7.84 -2.10
CA ASP A 158 8.68 9.16 -2.46
C ASP A 158 7.92 10.20 -1.65
N VAL A 159 8.58 11.34 -1.44
CA VAL A 159 8.03 12.46 -0.66
C VAL A 159 8.17 13.72 -1.49
N ARG A 160 7.10 14.51 -1.50
CA ARG A 160 7.07 15.85 -2.10
C ARG A 160 6.84 16.88 -1.01
N MET A 161 7.36 18.07 -1.22
CA MET A 161 7.06 19.19 -0.32
C MET A 161 5.76 19.84 -0.80
N ASP A 162 4.79 19.96 0.10
CA ASP A 162 3.50 20.60 -0.14
C ASP A 162 3.61 22.13 -0.13
N GLU A 163 2.53 22.83 -0.49
CA GLU A 163 2.45 24.29 -0.50
C GLU A 163 2.76 24.93 0.87
N ASP A 164 2.44 24.21 1.96
CA ASP A 164 2.74 24.58 3.34
C ASP A 164 4.20 24.29 3.78
N GLY A 165 5.06 23.81 2.88
CA GLY A 165 6.45 23.45 3.20
C GLY A 165 6.59 22.15 4.00
N LYS A 166 5.53 21.34 4.10
CA LYS A 166 5.56 20.02 4.76
C LYS A 166 5.91 18.93 3.75
N TRP A 167 6.71 17.95 4.17
CA TRP A 167 6.95 16.75 3.37
C TRP A 167 5.73 15.83 3.47
N VAL A 168 5.13 15.50 2.32
CA VAL A 168 3.97 14.62 2.20
C VAL A 168 4.32 13.44 1.29
N ASP A 169 3.74 12.27 1.57
CA ASP A 169 3.91 11.08 0.74
C ASP A 169 3.37 11.34 -0.67
N VAL A 170 4.15 10.95 -1.67
CA VAL A 170 3.66 10.80 -3.04
C VAL A 170 3.09 9.39 -3.15
N ASP A 171 1.79 9.25 -2.92
CA ASP A 171 1.06 8.10 -3.42
C ASP A 171 0.88 8.34 -4.94
N ASP A 172 1.88 7.93 -5.73
CA ASP A 172 1.79 7.76 -7.19
C ASP A 172 0.71 6.74 -7.51
#